data_AF-A0A3M7LAS6-F1
#
_entry.id   AF-A0A3M7LAS6-F1
#
_cell.length_a   1.000
_cell.length_b   1.000
_cell.length_c   1.000
_cell.angle_alpha   90.00
_cell.angle_beta   90.00
_cell.angle_gamma   90.00
#
_symmetry.space_group_name_H-M   'P 1'
#
loop_
_entity.id
_entity.type
_entity.pdbx_description
1 polymer ?
#
loop_
_entity_poly.entity_id
_entity_poly.type
_entity_poly.pdbx_seq_one_letter_code
_entity_poly.pdbx_strand_id
1 'polypeptide(L)' 'MERKKFFTIFERTRINYIVQELKDNEKLRKHTILSIANDIGYNNSESFANAFKNVTSTLPSYYIKLLQKPDEK' A
#
# COMPACT_ATOMS: atom_id res chain seq x y z
N MET A 1 5.39 27.40 -0.85
CA MET A 1 4.24 26.46 -0.82
C MET A 1 4.51 25.16 -1.59
N GLU A 2 5.77 24.74 -1.77
CA GLU A 2 6.10 23.67 -2.75
C GLU A 2 6.46 22.32 -2.12
N ARG A 3 7.03 22.30 -0.90
CA ARG A 3 7.49 21.06 -0.26
C ARG A 3 6.38 20.03 -0.11
N LYS A 4 5.20 20.43 0.38
CA LYS A 4 4.06 19.52 0.59
C LYS A 4 3.65 18.79 -0.69
N LYS A 5 3.68 19.47 -1.85
CA LYS A 5 3.26 18.88 -3.13
C LYS A 5 4.23 17.78 -3.59
N PHE A 6 5.54 17.99 -3.44
CA PHE A 6 6.56 16.99 -3.77
C PHE A 6 6.50 15.77 -2.83
N PHE A 7 6.36 15.98 -1.52
CA PHE A 7 6.20 14.87 -0.57
C PHE A 7 4.95 14.03 -0.88
N THR A 8 3.81 14.67 -1.14
CA THR A 8 2.57 13.96 -1.49
C THR A 8 2.69 13.16 -2.78
N ILE A 9 3.36 13.68 -3.81
CA ILE A 9 3.58 12.96 -5.07
C ILE A 9 4.50 11.76 -4.84
N PHE A 10 5.57 11.93 -4.07
CA PHE A 10 6.52 10.87 -3.78
C PHE A 10 5.90 9.73 -2.97
N GLU A 11 5.12 10.05 -1.93
CA GLU A 11 4.35 9.07 -1.17
C GLU A 11 3.34 8.33 -2.06
N ARG A 12 2.65 9.04 -2.96
CA ARG A 12 1.72 8.44 -3.93
C ARG A 12 2.43 7.42 -4.84
N THR A 13 3.63 7.73 -5.33
CA THR A 13 4.41 6.81 -6.17
C THR A 13 4.76 5.53 -5.42
N ARG A 14 5.19 5.63 -4.15
CA ARG A 14 5.47 4.45 -3.31
C ARG A 14 4.24 3.59 -3.10
N ILE A 15 3.09 4.20 -2.82
CA ILE A 15 1.83 3.46 -2.68
C ILE A 15 1.42 2.80 -4.00
N ASN A 16 1.56 3.50 -5.12
CA ASN A 16 1.24 2.91 -6.43
C ASN A 16 2.15 1.72 -6.75
N TYR A 17 3.44 1.80 -6.41
CA TYR A 17 4.38 0.70 -6.57
C TYR A 17 3.92 -0.53 -5.78
N ILE A 18 3.65 -0.38 -4.48
CA ILE A 18 3.25 -1.53 -3.66
C ILE A 18 1.88 -2.10 -4.09
N VAL A 19 0.97 -1.26 -4.60
CA VAL A 19 -0.31 -1.73 -5.14
C VAL A 19 -0.10 -2.62 -6.36
N GLN A 20 0.83 -2.29 -7.26
CA GLN A 20 1.17 -3.13 -8.41
C GLN A 20 1.85 -4.42 -7.96
N GLU A 21 2.85 -4.32 -7.08
CA GLU A 21 3.52 -5.48 -6.48
C GLU A 21 2.55 -6.43 -5.78
N LEU A 22 1.55 -5.92 -5.05
CA LEU A 22 0.53 -6.76 -4.42
C LEU A 22 -0.34 -7.51 -5.44
N LYS A 23 -0.55 -6.95 -6.63
CA LYS A 23 -1.27 -7.62 -7.72
C LYS A 23 -0.42 -8.68 -8.39
N ASP A 24 0.85 -8.40 -8.66
CA ASP A 24 1.75 -9.30 -9.39
C ASP A 24 2.30 -10.42 -8.49
N ASN A 25 2.67 -10.06 -7.26
CA ASN A 25 3.39 -10.93 -6.34
C ASN A 25 2.50 -11.45 -5.21
N GLU A 26 2.05 -12.69 -5.35
CA GLU A 26 1.23 -13.37 -4.33
C GLU A 26 1.96 -13.60 -3.01
N LYS A 27 3.30 -13.63 -3.02
CA LYS A 27 4.10 -13.80 -1.78
C LYS A 27 3.97 -12.58 -0.88
N LEU A 28 3.95 -11.38 -1.46
CA LEU A 28 3.74 -10.13 -0.71
C LEU A 28 2.37 -10.09 -0.03
N ARG A 29 1.35 -10.74 -0.59
CA ARG A 29 0.01 -10.86 0.04
C ARG A 29 0.04 -11.64 1.37
N LYS A 30 1.07 -12.47 1.59
CA LYS A 30 1.28 -13.24 2.83
C LYS A 30 2.10 -12.48 3.87
N HIS A 31 2.71 -11.36 3.50
CA HIS A 31 3.51 -10.55 4.41
C HIS A 31 2.61 -9.72 5.31
N THR A 32 3.13 -9.33 6.48
CA THR A 32 2.43 -8.42 7.38
C THR A 32 2.42 -7.00 6.80
N ILE A 33 1.37 -6.23 7.11
CA ILE A 33 1.25 -4.82 6.71
C ILE A 33 2.46 -4.00 7.18
N LEU A 34 3.00 -4.31 8.36
CA LEU A 34 4.21 -3.67 8.89
C LEU A 34 5.45 -3.98 8.03
N SER A 35 5.62 -5.24 7.61
CA SER A 35 6.76 -5.61 6.77
C SER A 35 6.69 -4.92 5.40
N ILE A 36 5.50 -4.83 4.82
CA ILE A 36 5.24 -4.12 3.57
C ILE A 36 5.51 -2.61 3.73
N ALA A 37 5.05 -2.02 4.84
CA ALA A 37 5.28 -0.61 5.14
C ALA A 37 6.77 -0.28 5.25
N ASN A 38 7.53 -1.11 5.96
CA ASN A 38 8.98 -0.94 6.11
C ASN A 38 9.73 -1.02 4.78
N ASP A 39 9.33 -1.94 3.88
CA ASP A 39 9.98 -2.15 2.58
C ASP A 39 9.95 -0.89 1.70
N ILE A 40 8.85 -0.13 1.75
CA ILE A 40 8.68 1.11 0.99
C ILE A 40 9.04 2.37 1.81
N GLY A 41 9.68 2.20 2.97
CA GLY A 41 10.23 3.28 3.78
C GLY A 41 9.24 4.03 4.67
N TYR A 42 8.18 3.36 5.15
CA TYR A 42 7.36 3.84 6.27
C TYR A 42 7.84 3.24 7.59
N ASN A 43 7.97 4.08 8.62
CA ASN A 43 8.41 3.65 9.96
C ASN A 43 7.34 2.90 10.75
N ASN A 44 6.07 3.00 10.36
CA ASN A 44 4.95 2.35 11.04
C ASN A 44 3.80 2.04 10.07
N SER A 45 3.02 1.03 10.43
CA SER A 45 1.89 0.54 9.64
C SER A 45 0.73 1.53 9.57
N GLU A 46 0.55 2.39 10.57
CA GLU A 46 -0.54 3.37 10.61
C GLU A 46 -0.35 4.49 9.58
N SER A 47 0.85 5.06 9.51
CA SER A 47 1.22 6.08 8.52
C SER A 47 1.10 5.51 7.11
N PHE A 48 1.57 4.27 6.92
CA PHE A 48 1.37 3.55 5.67
C PHE A 48 -0.11 3.36 5.35
N ALA A 49 -0.93 2.88 6.29
CA ALA A 49 -2.35 2.64 6.06
C ALA A 49 -3.10 3.92 5.71
N ASN A 50 -2.76 5.05 6.33
CA ASN A 50 -3.32 6.35 6.00
C ASN A 50 -2.93 6.80 4.59
N ALA A 51 -1.64 6.73 4.24
CA ALA A 51 -1.18 7.04 2.88
C ALA A 51 -1.81 6.12 1.83
N PHE A 52 -1.88 4.82 2.13
CA PHE A 52 -2.50 3.81 1.28
C PHE A 52 -3.97 4.11 1.04
N LYS A 53 -4.73 4.41 2.10
CA LYS A 53 -6.14 4.80 2.02
C LYS A 53 -6.35 6.11 1.26
N ASN A 54 -5.47 7.09 1.42
CA ASN A 54 -5.55 8.35 0.68
C ASN A 54 -5.36 8.17 -0.83
N VAL A 55 -4.58 7.18 -1.26
CA VAL A 55 -4.28 6.93 -2.68
C VAL A 55 -5.27 5.94 -3.30
N THR A 56 -5.63 4.88 -2.59
CA THR A 56 -6.46 3.76 -3.09
C THR A 56 -7.92 3.82 -2.64
N SER A 57 -8.27 4.78 -1.78
CA SER A 57 -9.57 4.88 -1.11
C SER A 57 -9.94 3.67 -0.25
N THR A 58 -9.02 2.74 0.02
CA THR A 58 -9.27 1.53 0.80
C THR A 58 -8.13 1.20 1.77
N LEU A 59 -8.39 0.35 2.76
CA LEU A 59 -7.37 -0.07 3.72
C LEU A 59 -6.48 -1.17 3.11
N PRO A 60 -5.16 -1.18 3.39
CA PRO A 60 -4.25 -2.16 2.83
C PRO A 60 -4.64 -3.60 3.20
N SER A 61 -5.07 -3.84 4.45
CA SER A 61 -5.55 -5.15 4.89
C SER A 61 -6.78 -5.63 4.11
N TYR A 62 -7.70 -4.71 3.79
CA TYR A 62 -8.88 -5.04 3.00
C TYR A 62 -8.52 -5.31 1.54
N TYR A 63 -7.65 -4.49 0.96
CA TYR A 63 -7.15 -4.66 -0.39
C TYR A 63 -6.47 -6.02 -0.59
N ILE A 64 -5.57 -6.39 0.32
CA ILE A 64 -4.90 -7.70 0.28
C ILE A 64 -5.92 -8.84 0.41
N LYS A 65 -6.91 -8.70 1.29
CA LYS A 65 -7.99 -9.69 1.45
C LYS A 65 -8.83 -9.84 0.17
N LEU A 66 -9.10 -8.74 -0.53
CA LEU A 66 -9.77 -8.78 -1.83
C LEU A 66 -8.93 -9.53 -2.87
N LEU A 67 -7.62 -9.30 -2.90
CA LEU A 67 -6.71 -9.99 -3.83
C LEU A 67 -6.51 -11.48 -3.50
N GLN A 68 -6.70 -11.88 -2.25
CA GLN A 68 -6.62 -13.28 -1.81
C GLN A 68 -7.93 -14.04 -2.01
N LYS A 69 -9.05 -13.34 -2.17
CA LYS A 69 -10.31 -13.95 -2.59
C LYS A 69 -10.29 -13.98 -4.12
N PRO A 70 -9.94 -15.11 -4.77
CA PRO A 70 -10.32 -15.25 -6.16
C PRO A 70 -11.83 -15.03 -6.21
N ASP A 71 -12.27 -14.25 -7.20
CA ASP A 71 -13.67 -14.09 -7.58
C ASP A 71 -14.40 -15.42 -7.34
N GLU A 72 -15.37 -15.41 -6.44
CA GLU A 72 -16.31 -16.52 -6.28
C GLU A 72 -17.04 -16.61 -7.62
N LYS A 73 -16.54 -17.47 -8.50
CA LYS A 73 -17.16 -17.86 -9.77
C LYS A 73 -17.44 -19.34 -9.73
#